data_AF-A0A3E0I838-F1
#
_entry.id   AF-A0A3E0I838-F1
#
_cell.length_a   1.000
_cell.length_b   1.000
_cell.length_c   1.000
_cell.angle_alpha   90.00
_cell.angle_beta   90.00
_cell.angle_gamma   90.00
#
_symmetry.space_group_name_H-M   'P 1'
#
loop_
_entity.id
_entity.type
_entity.pdbx_description
1 polymer ?
#
loop_
_entity_poly.entity_id
_entity_poly.type
_entity_poly.pdbx_seq_one_letter_code
_entity_poly.pdbx_strand_id
1 'polypeptide(L)'
;MNDPLPILEPFADSLKKINVGPFLKSRDFKRLRIQAGLEEYWRNTYNHVKNSRRVISLEMDYEKYDSINTLNILMNDLIEKANNRFYLFIRDFLITFSTWLNEPFDTTEIIEDLELLNCPTTIIEDVKKLDSTNKTAVPKLEIPNIIDNSDKLEECLRKMDESIRNEEFNLTLTYAYSSLEGIFKTYIFLKVPSQKDETELSKISKIVREDLKARFLETDKKFPEPMLNLIGTITNAISNARNNFSESHFDKDSDKWLAEFTRDCVNSIGRLILKFVE
;
A
#
# COMPACT_ATOMS: atom_id res chain seq x y z
N MET A 1 -16.08 -22.54 -6.09
CA MET A 1 -16.60 -21.55 -5.13
C MET A 1 -15.41 -20.68 -4.76
N ASN A 2 -15.46 -19.36 -5.00
CA ASN A 2 -14.31 -18.46 -4.80
C ASN A 2 -14.28 -17.88 -3.38
N ASP A 3 -15.39 -18.04 -2.66
CA ASP A 3 -15.56 -17.61 -1.29
C ASP A 3 -14.90 -18.62 -0.33
N PRO A 4 -14.40 -18.16 0.82
CA PRO A 4 -13.93 -19.07 1.87
C PRO A 4 -15.07 -20.00 2.30
N LEU A 5 -14.73 -21.22 2.72
CA LEU A 5 -15.69 -22.08 3.42
C LEU A 5 -16.21 -21.35 4.68
N PRO A 6 -17.45 -21.63 5.14
CA PRO A 6 -18.00 -20.96 6.32
C PRO A 6 -17.11 -21.06 7.57
N ILE A 7 -16.39 -22.18 7.73
CA ILE A 7 -15.44 -22.37 8.84
C ILE A 7 -14.19 -21.48 8.74
N LEU A 8 -13.85 -21.02 7.53
CA LEU A 8 -12.69 -20.16 7.23
C LEU A 8 -13.06 -18.69 7.07
N GLU A 9 -14.36 -18.33 7.05
CA GLU A 9 -14.82 -16.95 6.87
C GLU A 9 -14.19 -15.98 7.89
N PRO A 10 -14.21 -16.25 9.21
CA PRO A 10 -13.60 -15.34 10.20
C PRO A 10 -12.10 -15.11 9.93
N PHE A 11 -11.36 -16.20 9.72
CA PHE A 11 -9.93 -16.16 9.42
C PHE A 11 -9.63 -15.40 8.11
N ALA A 12 -10.42 -15.63 7.07
CA ALA A 12 -10.26 -14.94 5.80
C ALA A 12 -10.52 -13.43 5.93
N ASP A 13 -11.45 -13.02 6.79
CA ASP A 13 -11.72 -11.61 7.08
C ASP A 13 -10.61 -10.97 7.91
N SER A 14 -10.03 -11.69 8.88
CA SER A 14 -8.82 -11.27 9.60
C SER A 14 -7.64 -11.02 8.65
N LEU A 15 -7.44 -11.90 7.66
CA LEU A 15 -6.42 -11.70 6.61
C LEU A 15 -6.72 -10.46 5.73
N LYS A 16 -7.99 -10.19 5.42
CA LYS A 16 -8.36 -8.97 4.68
C LYS A 16 -8.09 -7.71 5.51
N LYS A 17 -8.35 -7.75 6.82
CA LYS A 17 -8.15 -6.62 7.74
C LYS A 17 -6.68 -6.19 7.81
N ILE A 18 -5.75 -7.14 7.84
CA ILE A 18 -4.30 -6.87 7.76
C ILE A 18 -3.82 -6.57 6.32
N ASN A 19 -4.75 -6.46 5.36
CA ASN A 19 -4.51 -6.09 3.97
C ASN A 19 -3.44 -6.95 3.27
N VAL A 20 -3.57 -8.28 3.30
CA VAL A 20 -2.62 -9.19 2.61
C VAL A 20 -2.59 -9.06 1.08
N GLY A 21 -3.54 -8.35 0.48
CA GLY A 21 -3.70 -8.27 -0.98
C GLY A 21 -2.43 -7.86 -1.77
N PRO A 22 -1.72 -6.78 -1.39
CA PRO A 22 -0.44 -6.41 -2.01
C PRO A 22 0.64 -7.47 -1.84
N PHE A 23 0.71 -8.12 -0.67
CA PHE A 23 1.66 -9.21 -0.43
C PHE A 23 1.49 -10.36 -1.41
N LEU A 24 0.25 -10.72 -1.78
CA LEU A 24 -0.02 -11.81 -2.73
C LEU A 24 0.54 -11.56 -4.15
N LYS A 25 0.90 -10.31 -4.47
CA LYS A 25 1.54 -9.92 -5.74
C LYS A 25 3.07 -9.88 -5.65
N SER A 26 3.61 -9.91 -4.42
CA SER A 26 5.02 -9.67 -4.13
C SER A 26 5.94 -10.80 -4.62
N ARG A 27 7.24 -10.50 -4.68
CA ARG A 27 8.27 -11.49 -4.97
C ARG A 27 8.36 -12.53 -3.84
N ASP A 28 8.15 -12.13 -2.60
CA ASP A 28 8.28 -13.00 -1.42
C ASP A 28 7.16 -14.02 -1.35
N PHE A 29 5.94 -13.64 -1.70
CA PHE A 29 4.85 -14.60 -1.84
C PHE A 29 5.10 -15.58 -3.00
N LYS A 30 5.61 -15.12 -4.15
CA LYS A 30 5.99 -16.02 -5.26
C LYS A 30 7.05 -17.04 -4.82
N ARG A 31 8.03 -16.62 -4.01
CA ARG A 31 9.04 -17.53 -3.43
C ARG A 31 8.42 -18.53 -2.48
N LEU A 32 7.53 -18.09 -1.58
CA LEU A 32 6.80 -18.95 -0.66
C LEU A 32 6.03 -20.05 -1.41
N ARG A 33 5.32 -19.70 -2.48
CA ARG A 33 4.58 -20.69 -3.29
C ARG A 33 5.48 -21.73 -3.94
N ILE A 34 6.65 -21.32 -4.43
CA ILE A 34 7.63 -22.24 -5.00
C ILE A 34 8.17 -23.18 -3.91
N GLN A 35 8.54 -22.64 -2.75
CA GLN A 35 9.04 -23.41 -1.61
C GLN A 35 8.01 -24.40 -1.07
N ALA A 36 6.73 -23.99 -1.01
CA ALA A 36 5.63 -24.83 -0.57
C ALA A 36 5.17 -25.86 -1.62
N GLY A 37 5.73 -25.83 -2.84
CA GLY A 37 5.30 -26.70 -3.95
C GLY A 37 3.87 -26.41 -4.43
N LEU A 38 3.43 -25.15 -4.34
CA LEU A 38 2.08 -24.69 -4.66
C LEU A 38 2.00 -23.81 -5.91
N GLU A 39 3.13 -23.46 -6.54
CA GLU A 39 3.17 -22.52 -7.66
C GLU A 39 2.30 -22.94 -8.85
N GLU A 40 2.36 -24.22 -9.24
CA GLU A 40 1.55 -24.73 -10.35
C GLU A 40 0.05 -24.72 -10.02
N TYR A 41 -0.30 -25.17 -8.82
CA TYR A 41 -1.68 -25.12 -8.32
C TYR A 41 -2.19 -23.67 -8.30
N TRP A 42 -1.43 -22.75 -7.69
CA TRP A 42 -1.77 -21.34 -7.64
C TRP A 42 -1.98 -20.76 -9.03
N ARG A 43 -1.05 -20.99 -9.96
CA ARG A 43 -1.16 -20.45 -11.33
C ARG A 43 -2.42 -20.95 -12.04
N ASN A 44 -2.73 -22.24 -11.91
CA ASN A 44 -3.91 -22.83 -12.53
C ASN A 44 -5.20 -22.27 -11.92
N THR A 45 -5.27 -22.18 -10.58
CA THR A 45 -6.41 -21.61 -9.86
C THR A 45 -6.58 -20.13 -10.16
N TYR A 46 -5.50 -19.36 -10.17
CA TYR A 46 -5.52 -17.94 -10.52
C TYR A 46 -6.04 -17.71 -11.94
N ASN A 47 -5.59 -18.50 -12.91
CA ASN A 47 -6.10 -18.46 -14.28
C ASN A 47 -7.59 -18.82 -14.34
N HIS A 48 -8.03 -19.80 -13.56
CA HIS A 48 -9.44 -20.15 -13.46
C HIS A 48 -10.28 -18.99 -12.89
N VAL A 49 -9.87 -18.39 -11.77
CA VAL A 49 -10.52 -17.22 -11.16
C VAL A 49 -10.59 -16.06 -12.15
N LYS A 50 -9.46 -15.75 -12.80
CA LYS A 50 -9.37 -14.71 -13.82
C LYS A 50 -10.34 -14.93 -14.98
N ASN A 51 -10.46 -16.17 -15.48
CA ASN A 51 -11.32 -16.51 -16.60
C ASN A 51 -12.81 -16.65 -16.22
N SER A 52 -13.11 -16.81 -14.93
CA SER A 52 -14.48 -16.93 -14.42
C SER A 52 -15.05 -15.62 -13.88
N ARG A 53 -14.29 -14.52 -13.94
CA ARG A 53 -14.77 -13.17 -13.63
C ARG A 53 -15.93 -12.78 -14.54
N ARG A 54 -17.10 -12.57 -13.93
CA ARG A 54 -18.32 -12.10 -14.62
C ARG A 54 -18.48 -10.58 -14.62
N VAL A 55 -17.75 -9.89 -13.74
CA VAL A 55 -17.84 -8.44 -13.54
C VAL A 55 -16.49 -7.81 -13.90
N ILE A 56 -16.54 -6.84 -14.82
CA ILE A 56 -15.42 -5.99 -15.20
C ILE A 56 -15.83 -4.55 -14.84
N SER A 57 -15.37 -4.05 -13.68
CA SER A 57 -15.42 -2.64 -13.28
C SER A 57 -14.07 -1.92 -13.49
N LEU A 58 -14.07 -0.79 -14.19
CA LEU A 58 -12.84 -0.09 -14.62
C LEU A 58 -11.91 0.36 -13.46
N GLU A 59 -12.40 0.40 -12.22
CA GLU A 59 -11.67 0.88 -11.03
C GLU A 59 -11.18 -0.25 -10.10
N MET A 60 -11.45 -1.52 -10.42
CA MET A 60 -11.12 -2.64 -9.54
C MET A 60 -9.67 -3.11 -9.74
N ASP A 61 -8.87 -3.21 -8.67
CA ASP A 61 -7.61 -3.95 -8.70
C ASP A 61 -7.91 -5.45 -8.82
N TYR A 62 -8.11 -5.88 -10.06
CA TYR A 62 -8.43 -7.26 -10.39
C TYR A 62 -7.33 -8.23 -9.99
N GLU A 63 -6.08 -7.79 -9.98
CA GLU A 63 -4.98 -8.65 -9.60
C GLU A 63 -5.03 -8.92 -8.09
N LYS A 64 -5.32 -7.90 -7.27
CA LYS A 64 -5.60 -8.07 -5.84
C LYS A 64 -6.83 -8.94 -5.61
N TYR A 65 -7.94 -8.66 -6.30
CA TYR A 65 -9.19 -9.41 -6.15
C TYR A 65 -9.02 -10.88 -6.54
N ASP A 66 -8.43 -11.15 -7.70
CA ASP A 66 -8.17 -12.52 -8.17
C ASP A 66 -7.20 -13.24 -7.24
N SER A 67 -6.19 -12.55 -6.71
CA SER A 67 -5.24 -13.15 -5.78
C SER A 67 -5.90 -13.54 -4.46
N ILE A 68 -6.78 -12.70 -3.92
CA ILE A 68 -7.54 -13.01 -2.69
C ILE A 68 -8.48 -14.20 -2.92
N ASN A 69 -9.21 -14.21 -4.03
CA ASN A 69 -10.07 -15.35 -4.39
C ASN A 69 -9.26 -16.63 -4.60
N THR A 70 -8.08 -16.53 -5.20
CA THR A 70 -7.16 -17.67 -5.38
C THR A 70 -6.66 -18.18 -4.03
N LEU A 71 -6.35 -17.27 -3.09
CA LEU A 71 -5.97 -17.63 -1.73
C LEU A 71 -7.12 -18.36 -1.01
N ASN A 72 -8.35 -17.88 -1.13
CA ASN A 72 -9.52 -18.55 -0.54
C ASN A 72 -9.68 -19.98 -1.07
N ILE A 73 -9.59 -20.17 -2.40
CA ILE A 73 -9.67 -21.51 -2.99
C ILE A 73 -8.52 -22.40 -2.51
N LEU A 74 -7.30 -21.87 -2.42
CA LEU A 74 -6.16 -22.60 -1.88
C LEU A 74 -6.38 -23.01 -0.42
N MET A 75 -6.88 -22.10 0.42
CA MET A 75 -7.17 -22.36 1.83
C MET A 75 -8.27 -23.41 1.99
N ASN A 76 -9.35 -23.31 1.22
CA ASN A 76 -10.43 -24.30 1.19
C ASN A 76 -9.89 -25.70 0.83
N ASP A 77 -9.09 -25.79 -0.22
CA ASP A 77 -8.51 -27.06 -0.66
C ASP A 77 -7.53 -27.64 0.37
N LEU A 78 -6.71 -26.79 1.00
CA LEU A 78 -5.74 -27.23 2.00
C LEU A 78 -6.44 -27.70 3.28
N ILE A 79 -7.47 -26.99 3.77
CA ILE A 79 -8.17 -27.41 5.00
C ILE A 79 -8.94 -28.72 4.78
N GLU A 80 -9.59 -28.90 3.62
CA GLU A 80 -10.37 -30.11 3.32
C GLU A 80 -9.50 -31.33 3.01
N LYS A 81 -8.43 -31.16 2.24
CA LYS A 81 -7.65 -32.28 1.67
C LYS A 81 -6.37 -32.57 2.44
N ALA A 82 -5.84 -31.60 3.18
CA ALA A 82 -4.53 -31.69 3.80
C ALA A 82 -4.41 -30.77 5.03
N ASN A 83 -5.27 -30.96 6.03
CA ASN A 83 -5.39 -30.06 7.19
C ASN A 83 -4.04 -29.70 7.87
N ASN A 84 -3.13 -30.67 8.05
CA ASN A 84 -1.79 -30.36 8.59
C ASN A 84 -0.96 -29.42 7.69
N ARG A 85 -1.09 -29.56 6.36
CA ARG A 85 -0.43 -28.69 5.37
C ARG A 85 -1.06 -27.30 5.33
N PHE A 86 -2.35 -27.17 5.65
CA PHE A 86 -3.00 -25.87 5.84
C PHE A 86 -2.29 -25.06 6.92
N TYR A 87 -2.19 -25.57 8.15
CA TYR A 87 -1.59 -24.80 9.24
C TYR A 87 -0.11 -24.46 9.00
N LEU A 88 0.66 -25.39 8.44
CA LEU A 88 2.06 -25.14 8.07
C LEU A 88 2.18 -24.03 7.01
N PHE A 89 1.31 -24.06 5.99
CA PHE A 89 1.26 -23.02 5.00
C PHE A 89 0.87 -21.67 5.61
N ILE A 90 -0.15 -21.62 6.47
CA ILE A 90 -0.57 -20.39 7.13
C ILE A 90 0.53 -19.82 8.03
N ARG A 91 1.25 -20.67 8.77
CA ARG A 91 2.42 -20.23 9.56
C ARG A 91 3.46 -19.56 8.66
N ASP A 92 3.90 -20.25 7.61
CA ASP A 92 4.95 -19.75 6.73
C ASP A 92 4.48 -18.51 5.96
N PHE A 93 3.19 -18.45 5.62
CA PHE A 93 2.53 -17.29 5.05
C PHE A 93 2.62 -16.08 5.98
N LEU A 94 2.21 -16.20 7.25
CA LEU A 94 2.21 -15.10 8.21
C LEU A 94 3.62 -14.64 8.58
N ILE A 95 4.58 -15.56 8.70
CA ILE A 95 6.00 -15.21 8.92
C ILE A 95 6.57 -14.46 7.72
N THR A 96 6.32 -14.95 6.51
CA THR A 96 6.79 -14.30 5.27
C THR A 96 6.12 -12.95 5.09
N PHE A 97 4.82 -12.86 5.41
CA PHE A 97 4.07 -11.61 5.40
C PHE A 97 4.63 -10.61 6.41
N SER A 98 4.89 -11.03 7.66
CA SER A 98 5.52 -10.18 8.69
C SER A 98 6.86 -9.64 8.24
N THR A 99 7.68 -10.50 7.62
CA THR A 99 9.00 -10.12 7.10
C THR A 99 8.88 -9.14 5.93
N TRP A 100 7.90 -9.36 5.05
CA TRP A 100 7.63 -8.50 3.90
C TRP A 100 7.06 -7.14 4.32
N LEU A 101 6.16 -7.13 5.30
CA LEU A 101 5.57 -5.91 5.85
C LEU A 101 6.61 -5.04 6.54
N ASN A 102 7.66 -5.67 7.11
CA ASN A 102 8.76 -5.00 7.82
C ASN A 102 8.30 -4.11 9.00
N GLU A 103 7.04 -4.24 9.40
CA GLU A 103 6.39 -3.60 10.54
C GLU A 103 5.61 -4.66 11.34
N PRO A 104 5.44 -4.47 12.65
CA PRO A 104 4.56 -5.33 13.42
C PRO A 104 3.10 -5.10 13.04
N PHE A 105 2.29 -6.16 13.08
CA PHE A 105 0.85 -6.09 12.91
C PHE A 105 0.16 -6.83 14.05
N ASP A 106 -1.08 -6.45 14.34
CA ASP A 106 -1.88 -7.09 15.37
C ASP A 106 -2.26 -8.52 14.93
N THR A 107 -1.88 -9.50 15.76
CA THR A 107 -2.16 -10.92 15.51
C THR A 107 -3.32 -11.47 16.33
N THR A 108 -3.98 -10.64 17.15
CA THR A 108 -4.99 -11.08 18.13
C THR A 108 -6.12 -11.86 17.47
N GLU A 109 -6.83 -11.25 16.50
CA GLU A 109 -7.96 -11.90 15.80
C GLU A 109 -7.50 -13.13 14.99
N ILE A 110 -6.31 -13.06 14.40
CA ILE A 110 -5.71 -14.18 13.66
C ILE A 110 -5.48 -15.39 14.57
N ILE A 111 -5.00 -15.16 15.79
CA ILE A 111 -4.76 -16.22 16.78
C ILE A 111 -6.08 -16.80 17.23
N GLU A 112 -7.07 -15.97 17.57
CA GLU A 112 -8.41 -16.40 17.96
C GLU A 112 -9.06 -17.29 16.89
N ASP A 113 -8.98 -16.87 15.63
CA ASP A 113 -9.51 -17.65 14.50
C ASP A 113 -8.77 -18.97 14.31
N LEU A 114 -7.44 -18.99 14.45
CA LEU A 114 -6.65 -20.22 14.35
C LEU A 114 -6.93 -21.20 15.50
N GLU A 115 -7.18 -20.68 16.71
CA GLU A 115 -7.59 -21.49 17.86
C GLU A 115 -8.97 -22.14 17.62
N LEU A 116 -9.93 -21.38 17.05
CA LEU A 116 -11.24 -21.93 16.64
C LEU A 116 -11.12 -23.01 15.56
N LEU A 117 -10.11 -22.90 14.68
CA LEU A 117 -9.80 -23.90 13.68
C LEU A 117 -9.05 -25.12 14.24
N ASN A 118 -8.81 -25.22 15.55
CA ASN A 118 -8.02 -26.29 16.19
C ASN A 118 -6.56 -26.35 15.68
N CYS A 119 -5.96 -25.18 15.40
CA CYS A 119 -4.57 -25.09 14.99
C CYS A 119 -3.63 -25.65 16.07
N PRO A 120 -2.59 -26.43 15.70
CA PRO A 120 -1.59 -26.91 16.65
C PRO A 120 -0.95 -25.78 17.46
N THR A 121 -0.81 -25.99 18.77
CA THR A 121 -0.27 -24.98 19.71
C THR A 121 1.12 -24.48 19.31
N THR A 122 1.95 -25.35 18.73
CA THR A 122 3.29 -24.98 18.22
C THR A 122 3.23 -23.90 17.14
N ILE A 123 2.20 -23.92 16.29
CA ILE A 123 2.01 -22.92 15.23
C ILE A 123 1.44 -21.63 15.83
N ILE A 124 0.50 -21.73 16.77
CA ILE A 124 -0.01 -20.57 17.52
C ILE A 124 1.13 -19.82 18.23
N GLU A 125 2.07 -20.53 18.85
CA GLU A 125 3.24 -19.94 19.48
C GLU A 125 4.15 -19.21 18.49
N ASP A 126 4.32 -19.74 17.27
CA ASP A 126 5.10 -19.09 16.24
C ASP A 126 4.42 -17.80 15.74
N VAL A 127 3.10 -17.77 15.63
CA VAL A 127 2.34 -16.57 15.27
C VAL A 127 2.38 -15.54 16.40
N LYS A 128 2.29 -15.96 17.67
CA LYS A 128 2.41 -15.06 18.84
C LYS A 128 3.73 -14.30 18.89
N LYS A 129 4.82 -14.86 18.35
CA LYS A 129 6.13 -14.18 18.26
C LYS A 129 6.16 -13.04 17.25
N LEU A 130 5.17 -12.96 16.35
CA LEU A 130 5.05 -11.90 15.35
C LEU A 130 4.45 -10.62 15.95
N ASP A 131 3.75 -10.73 17.08
CA ASP A 131 3.10 -9.60 17.74
C ASP A 131 4.11 -8.61 18.37
N SER A 132 3.86 -7.31 18.18
CA SER A 132 4.58 -6.24 18.87
C SER A 132 4.25 -6.10 20.35
N THR A 133 3.11 -6.60 20.82
CA THR A 133 2.64 -6.38 22.20
C THR A 133 3.46 -7.14 23.26
N ASN A 134 4.27 -8.13 22.86
CA ASN A 134 5.08 -8.97 23.76
C ASN A 134 6.60 -8.73 23.70
N LYS A 135 7.07 -7.55 23.29
CA LYS A 135 8.52 -7.27 23.28
C LYS A 135 9.01 -6.74 24.62
N THR A 136 9.46 -7.64 25.49
CA THR A 136 10.53 -7.35 26.46
C THR A 136 11.71 -6.73 25.73
N ALA A 137 12.14 -5.58 26.23
CA ALA A 137 13.17 -4.73 25.65
C ALA A 137 14.49 -5.48 25.37
N VAL A 138 14.91 -5.48 24.11
CA VAL A 138 16.30 -5.75 23.72
C VAL A 138 16.79 -4.52 22.95
N PRO A 139 18.00 -4.01 23.22
CA PRO A 139 18.48 -2.78 22.62
C PRO A 139 18.57 -2.96 21.11
N LYS A 140 17.75 -2.23 20.36
CA LYS A 140 17.87 -2.16 18.90
C LYS A 140 19.08 -1.32 18.56
N LEU A 141 19.96 -1.91 17.74
CA LEU A 141 20.89 -1.18 16.90
C LEU A 141 20.13 -0.03 16.22
N GLU A 142 20.61 1.20 16.42
CA GLU A 142 20.16 2.35 15.63
C GLU A 142 20.66 2.16 14.19
N ILE A 143 19.81 1.59 13.34
CA ILE A 143 19.92 1.74 11.89
C ILE A 143 18.96 2.88 11.54
N PRO A 144 19.40 3.93 10.83
CA PRO A 144 18.52 5.04 10.48
C PRO A 144 17.36 4.52 9.64
N ASN A 145 16.15 4.62 10.19
CA ASN A 145 14.89 4.40 9.51
C ASN A 145 14.75 5.42 8.36
N ILE A 146 15.25 5.09 7.18
CA ILE A 146 14.66 5.64 5.95
C ILE A 146 13.38 4.85 5.74
N ILE A 147 12.31 5.31 6.42
CA ILE A 147 10.95 4.81 6.22
C ILE A 147 10.68 4.76 4.71
N ASP A 148 10.20 3.63 4.20
CA ASP A 148 9.89 3.46 2.79
C ASP A 148 8.89 4.55 2.36
N ASN A 149 9.32 5.38 1.43
CA ASN A 149 8.53 6.54 1.02
C ASN A 149 7.30 6.12 0.19
N SER A 150 7.27 4.87 -0.30
CA SER A 150 6.09 4.25 -0.91
C SER A 150 4.97 4.05 0.12
N ASP A 151 5.29 3.52 1.30
CA ASP A 151 4.28 3.26 2.35
C ASP A 151 3.63 4.54 2.87
N LYS A 152 4.43 5.61 2.99
CA LYS A 152 3.91 6.94 3.34
C LYS A 152 2.95 7.49 2.29
N LEU A 153 3.24 7.29 1.00
CA LEU A 153 2.32 7.69 -0.07
C LEU A 153 1.01 6.90 0.02
N GLU A 154 1.09 5.58 0.18
CA GLU A 154 -0.10 4.72 0.28
C GLU A 154 -0.98 5.09 1.49
N GLU A 155 -0.38 5.35 2.65
CA GLU A 155 -1.12 5.81 3.84
C GLU A 155 -1.79 7.18 3.61
N CYS A 156 -1.10 8.10 2.93
CA CYS A 156 -1.68 9.37 2.54
C CYS A 156 -2.86 9.22 1.58
N LEU A 157 -2.74 8.35 0.57
CA LEU A 157 -3.83 8.06 -0.37
C LEU A 157 -5.01 7.41 0.34
N ARG A 158 -4.75 6.50 1.29
CA ARG A 158 -5.80 5.87 2.12
C ARG A 158 -6.59 6.91 2.92
N LYS A 159 -5.90 7.89 3.52
CA LYS A 159 -6.55 9.01 4.24
C LYS A 159 -7.40 9.87 3.32
N MET A 160 -6.93 10.16 2.11
CA MET A 160 -7.72 10.87 1.10
C MET A 160 -8.96 10.08 0.67
N ASP A 161 -8.81 8.77 0.45
CA ASP A 161 -9.92 7.90 0.07
C ASP A 161 -10.96 7.80 1.21
N GLU A 162 -10.51 7.81 2.47
CA GLU A 162 -11.36 7.84 3.66
C GLU A 162 -12.11 9.17 3.79
N SER A 163 -11.42 10.31 3.65
CA SER A 163 -12.07 11.62 3.70
C SER A 163 -13.06 11.82 2.55
N ILE A 164 -12.77 11.31 1.34
CA ILE A 164 -13.73 11.34 0.22
C ILE A 164 -14.98 10.52 0.54
N ARG A 165 -14.84 9.32 1.12
CA ARG A 165 -15.99 8.48 1.52
C ARG A 165 -16.86 9.13 2.58
N ASN A 166 -16.25 9.88 3.49
CA ASN A 166 -16.94 10.61 4.55
C ASN A 166 -17.47 11.98 4.10
N GLU A 167 -17.36 12.32 2.81
CA GLU A 167 -17.72 13.63 2.25
C GLU A 167 -16.92 14.81 2.84
N GLU A 168 -15.77 14.52 3.45
CA GLU A 168 -14.80 15.47 4.02
C GLU A 168 -13.83 15.95 2.93
N PHE A 169 -14.38 16.57 1.88
CA PHE A 169 -13.62 16.91 0.68
C PHE A 169 -12.51 17.95 0.93
N ASN A 170 -12.74 18.94 1.80
CA ASN A 170 -11.72 19.92 2.20
C ASN A 170 -10.55 19.28 2.96
N LEU A 171 -10.85 18.25 3.76
CA LEU A 171 -9.82 17.46 4.44
C LEU A 171 -8.97 16.69 3.42
N THR A 172 -9.58 16.20 2.35
CA THR A 172 -8.87 15.57 1.22
C THR A 172 -7.85 16.53 0.60
N LEU A 173 -8.22 17.79 0.36
CA LEU A 173 -7.30 18.82 -0.18
C LEU A 173 -6.15 19.11 0.80
N THR A 174 -6.42 19.08 2.10
CA THR A 174 -5.39 19.27 3.14
C THR A 174 -4.41 18.10 3.15
N TYR A 175 -4.90 16.86 3.10
CA TYR A 175 -4.04 15.69 2.96
C TYR A 175 -3.20 15.77 1.70
N ALA A 176 -3.80 16.14 0.56
CA ALA A 176 -3.09 16.25 -0.70
C ALA A 176 -1.92 17.25 -0.66
N TYR A 177 -2.15 18.43 -0.09
CA TYR A 177 -1.09 19.41 0.13
C TYR A 177 0.04 18.84 0.99
N SER A 178 -0.29 18.28 2.15
CA SER A 178 0.70 17.74 3.09
C SER A 178 1.47 16.57 2.50
N SER A 179 0.83 15.73 1.68
CA SER A 179 1.48 14.61 0.99
C SER A 179 2.52 15.10 -0.02
N LEU A 180 2.19 16.05 -0.89
CA LEU A 180 3.15 16.61 -1.84
C LEU A 180 4.31 17.28 -1.12
N GLU A 181 4.02 18.04 -0.06
CA GLU A 181 5.05 18.68 0.75
C GLU A 181 6.01 17.65 1.35
N GLY A 182 5.49 16.56 1.96
CA GLY A 182 6.31 15.51 2.54
C GLY A 182 7.17 14.77 1.51
N ILE A 183 6.60 14.45 0.34
CA ILE A 183 7.30 13.77 -0.75
C ILE A 183 8.41 14.64 -1.33
N PHE A 184 8.13 15.91 -1.61
CA PHE A 184 9.14 16.83 -2.15
C PHE A 184 10.25 17.14 -1.13
N LYS A 185 9.92 17.34 0.15
CA LYS A 185 10.94 17.54 1.19
C LYS A 185 11.84 16.33 1.33
N THR A 186 11.28 15.12 1.23
CA THR A 186 12.07 13.89 1.25
C THR A 186 13.00 13.80 0.05
N TYR A 187 12.51 14.11 -1.14
CA TYR A 187 13.34 14.18 -2.34
C TYR A 187 14.49 15.19 -2.19
N ILE A 188 14.19 16.42 -1.77
CA ILE A 188 15.19 17.49 -1.61
C ILE A 188 16.22 17.08 -0.56
N PHE A 189 15.79 16.53 0.57
CA PHE A 189 16.70 16.06 1.62
C PHE A 189 17.71 15.03 1.08
N LEU A 190 17.27 14.11 0.22
CA LEU A 190 18.12 13.03 -0.30
C LEU A 190 18.93 13.42 -1.54
N LYS A 191 18.39 14.25 -2.42
CA LYS A 191 18.94 14.50 -3.77
C LYS A 191 19.46 15.93 -3.96
N VAL A 192 18.95 16.91 -3.22
CA VAL A 192 19.31 18.34 -3.32
C VAL A 192 19.51 18.96 -1.93
N PRO A 193 20.40 18.40 -1.08
CA PRO A 193 20.50 18.79 0.33
C PRO A 193 20.88 20.27 0.55
N SER A 194 21.45 20.93 -0.46
CA SER A 194 21.76 22.37 -0.45
C SER A 194 20.53 23.27 -0.38
N GLN A 195 19.34 22.75 -0.69
CA GLN A 195 18.08 23.51 -0.68
C GLN A 195 17.05 22.96 0.32
N LYS A 196 17.49 22.17 1.31
CA LYS A 196 16.62 21.48 2.29
C LYS A 196 15.79 22.39 3.19
N ASP A 197 16.20 23.65 3.35
CA ASP A 197 15.55 24.60 4.25
C ASP A 197 14.37 25.35 3.58
N GLU A 198 14.10 25.08 2.29
CA GLU A 198 12.92 25.63 1.61
C GLU A 198 11.63 24.98 2.14
N THR A 199 10.65 25.82 2.45
CA THR A 199 9.40 25.38 3.09
C THR A 199 8.16 25.69 2.27
N GLU A 200 8.25 26.57 1.28
CA GLU A 200 7.12 26.93 0.44
C GLU A 200 6.87 25.84 -0.62
N LEU A 201 5.66 25.26 -0.61
CA LEU A 201 5.29 24.13 -1.48
C LEU A 201 5.53 24.42 -2.98
N SER A 202 5.21 25.64 -3.41
CA SER A 202 5.43 26.11 -4.79
C SER A 202 6.93 26.07 -5.16
N LYS A 203 7.81 26.52 -4.25
CA LYS A 203 9.25 26.59 -4.46
C LYS A 203 9.90 25.21 -4.38
N ILE A 204 9.54 24.37 -3.42
CA ILE A 204 10.05 22.99 -3.34
C ILE A 204 9.66 22.19 -4.60
N SER A 205 8.45 22.37 -5.13
CA SER A 205 8.04 21.68 -6.37
C SER A 205 8.87 22.10 -7.58
N LYS A 206 9.24 23.39 -7.66
CA LYS A 206 10.13 23.91 -8.69
C LYS A 206 11.53 23.31 -8.55
N ILE A 207 12.07 23.24 -7.34
CA ILE A 207 13.39 22.64 -7.08
C ILE A 207 13.43 21.19 -7.55
N VAL A 208 12.43 20.39 -7.18
CA VAL A 208 12.31 18.98 -7.59
C VAL A 208 12.26 18.86 -9.12
N ARG A 209 11.44 19.68 -9.78
CA ARG A 209 11.32 19.68 -11.24
C ARG A 209 12.64 20.01 -11.94
N GLU A 210 13.32 21.07 -11.52
CA GLU A 210 14.57 21.50 -12.15
C GLU A 210 15.70 20.47 -11.94
N ASP A 211 15.77 19.84 -10.76
CA ASP A 211 16.75 18.79 -10.48
C ASP A 211 16.49 17.54 -11.35
N LEU A 212 15.23 17.10 -11.46
CA LEU A 212 14.87 15.99 -12.36
C LEU A 212 15.24 16.31 -13.82
N LYS A 213 14.96 17.53 -14.27
CA LYS A 213 15.30 17.99 -15.61
C LYS A 213 16.82 17.92 -15.84
N ALA A 214 17.62 18.42 -14.90
CA ALA A 214 19.08 18.38 -14.97
C ALA A 214 19.60 16.94 -15.06
N ARG A 215 19.09 16.03 -14.22
CA ARG A 215 19.48 14.60 -14.25
C ARG A 215 19.19 13.93 -15.58
N PHE A 216 18.04 14.21 -16.20
CA PHE A 216 17.75 13.64 -17.51
C PHE A 216 18.70 14.16 -18.59
N LEU A 217 19.01 15.47 -18.58
CA LEU A 217 19.98 16.07 -19.50
C LEU A 217 21.38 15.46 -19.33
N GLU A 218 21.81 15.16 -18.11
CA GLU A 218 23.09 14.49 -17.84
C GLU A 218 23.17 13.06 -18.38
N THR A 219 22.04 12.36 -18.50
CA THR A 219 22.01 10.96 -18.95
C THR A 219 21.87 10.78 -20.46
N ASP A 220 21.87 11.87 -21.24
CA ASP A 220 21.63 11.91 -22.70
C ASP A 220 20.34 11.14 -23.14
N LYS A 221 19.38 11.00 -22.22
CA LYS A 221 18.09 10.36 -22.49
C LYS A 221 17.08 11.43 -22.88
N LYS A 222 16.40 11.22 -24.01
CA LYS A 222 15.23 12.03 -24.36
C LYS A 222 14.13 11.83 -23.31
N PHE A 223 13.61 12.92 -22.77
CA PHE A 223 12.51 12.93 -21.82
C PHE A 223 11.43 13.93 -22.27
N PRO A 224 10.15 13.65 -22.00
CA PRO A 224 9.07 14.58 -22.30
C PRO A 224 9.03 15.70 -21.26
N GLU A 225 9.69 16.83 -21.54
CA GLU A 225 9.69 18.01 -20.65
C GLU A 225 8.28 18.45 -20.18
N PRO A 226 7.23 18.41 -21.01
CA PRO A 226 5.87 18.72 -20.55
C PRO A 226 5.39 17.86 -19.37
N MET A 227 5.88 16.62 -19.24
CA MET A 227 5.53 15.75 -18.12
C MET A 227 6.16 16.22 -16.81
N LEU A 228 7.38 16.76 -16.84
CA LEU A 228 8.00 17.35 -15.65
C LEU A 228 7.31 18.67 -15.25
N ASN A 229 6.80 19.42 -16.22
CA ASN A 229 6.04 20.64 -15.94
C ASN A 229 4.76 20.39 -15.14
N LEU A 230 4.15 19.20 -15.28
CA LEU A 230 2.97 18.82 -14.49
C LEU A 230 3.23 18.84 -12.99
N ILE A 231 4.46 18.59 -12.53
CA ILE A 231 4.83 18.62 -11.11
C ILE A 231 4.48 19.98 -10.51
N GLY A 232 4.95 21.07 -11.14
CA GLY A 232 4.67 22.43 -10.68
C GLY A 232 3.22 22.83 -10.89
N THR A 233 2.64 22.51 -12.06
CA THR A 233 1.27 22.91 -12.40
C THR A 233 0.24 22.31 -11.44
N ILE A 234 0.30 21.01 -11.19
CA ILE A 234 -0.61 20.31 -10.29
C ILE A 234 -0.40 20.77 -8.84
N THR A 235 0.86 20.91 -8.41
CA THR A 235 1.15 21.37 -7.04
C THR A 235 0.55 22.74 -6.78
N ASN A 236 0.71 23.68 -7.73
CA ASN A 236 0.11 25.01 -7.61
C ASN A 236 -1.42 24.95 -7.64
N ALA A 237 -2.01 24.10 -8.49
CA ALA A 237 -3.46 23.91 -8.54
C ALA A 237 -4.02 23.40 -7.20
N ILE A 238 -3.39 22.39 -6.59
CA ILE A 238 -3.78 21.83 -5.29
C ILE A 238 -3.57 22.85 -4.17
N SER A 239 -2.46 23.58 -4.18
CA SER A 239 -2.21 24.65 -3.20
C SER A 239 -3.27 25.74 -3.28
N ASN A 240 -3.62 26.19 -4.49
CA ASN A 240 -4.65 27.21 -4.68
C ASN A 240 -6.04 26.68 -4.32
N ALA A 241 -6.37 25.44 -4.68
CA ALA A 241 -7.62 24.80 -4.28
C ALA A 241 -7.74 24.78 -2.75
N ARG A 242 -6.75 24.23 -2.04
CA ARG A 242 -6.75 24.20 -0.57
C ARG A 242 -6.95 25.59 0.02
N ASN A 243 -6.20 26.59 -0.44
CA ASN A 243 -6.27 27.94 0.12
C ASN A 243 -7.60 28.65 -0.16
N ASN A 244 -8.09 28.58 -1.40
CA ASN A 244 -9.34 29.23 -1.81
C ASN A 244 -10.59 28.57 -1.21
N PHE A 245 -10.56 27.26 -0.93
CA PHE A 245 -11.65 26.56 -0.22
C PHE A 245 -11.49 26.60 1.31
N SER A 246 -10.37 27.14 1.82
CA SER A 246 -10.17 27.40 3.26
C SER A 246 -10.54 28.83 3.68
N GLU A 247 -10.59 29.77 2.74
CA GLU A 247 -11.00 31.16 3.00
C GLU A 247 -12.50 31.32 2.77
N SER A 248 -13.16 31.85 3.80
CA SER A 248 -14.59 31.94 4.10
C SER A 248 -15.45 32.80 3.14
N HIS A 249 -15.12 32.83 1.84
CA HIS A 249 -15.86 33.57 0.82
C HIS A 249 -16.56 32.69 -0.22
N PHE A 250 -16.42 31.38 -0.14
CA PHE A 250 -17.25 30.43 -0.88
C PHE A 250 -18.07 29.60 0.09
N ASP A 251 -19.39 29.76 0.00
CA ASP A 251 -20.41 29.07 0.78
C ASP A 251 -20.53 27.57 0.42
N LYS A 252 -19.43 26.89 0.05
CA LYS A 252 -19.46 25.56 -0.56
C LYS A 252 -18.25 24.71 -0.19
N ASP A 253 -18.55 23.55 0.37
CA ASP A 253 -17.67 22.38 0.39
C ASP A 253 -16.95 22.22 -0.95
N SER A 254 -15.66 21.89 -0.95
CA SER A 254 -15.01 21.44 -2.18
C SER A 254 -15.82 20.26 -2.73
N ASP A 255 -16.19 20.28 -4.00
CA ASP A 255 -17.00 19.19 -4.55
C ASP A 255 -16.21 17.87 -4.62
N LYS A 256 -16.92 16.75 -4.52
CA LYS A 256 -16.39 15.39 -4.65
C LYS A 256 -15.43 15.21 -5.84
N TRP A 257 -15.77 15.76 -7.01
CA TRP A 257 -14.95 15.63 -8.21
C TRP A 257 -13.56 16.25 -8.04
N LEU A 258 -13.45 17.36 -7.31
CA LEU A 258 -12.19 18.06 -7.08
C LEU A 258 -11.32 17.28 -6.10
N ALA A 259 -11.93 16.69 -5.07
CA ALA A 259 -11.24 15.83 -4.10
C ALA A 259 -10.70 14.55 -4.76
N GLU A 260 -11.51 13.87 -5.58
CA GLU A 260 -11.11 12.68 -6.35
C GLU A 260 -9.97 13.01 -7.33
N PHE A 261 -10.12 14.08 -8.12
CA PHE A 261 -9.08 14.51 -9.07
C PHE A 261 -7.77 14.89 -8.36
N THR A 262 -7.86 15.56 -7.22
CA THR A 262 -6.70 15.95 -6.41
C THR A 262 -5.96 14.72 -5.87
N ARG A 263 -6.70 13.72 -5.38
CA ARG A 263 -6.13 12.45 -4.91
C ARG A 263 -5.36 11.74 -6.04
N ASP A 264 -5.92 11.68 -7.25
CA ASP A 264 -5.26 11.04 -8.39
C ASP A 264 -4.03 11.80 -8.88
N CYS A 265 -4.08 13.13 -8.80
CA CYS A 265 -2.94 14.00 -9.04
C CYS A 265 -1.79 13.71 -8.06
N VAL A 266 -2.08 13.56 -6.76
CA VAL A 266 -1.08 13.19 -5.74
C VAL A 266 -0.50 11.81 -6.01
N ASN A 267 -1.34 10.80 -6.31
CA ASN A 267 -0.86 9.46 -6.64
C ASN A 267 0.11 9.49 -7.84
N SER A 268 -0.26 10.22 -8.90
CA SER A 268 0.53 10.32 -10.12
C SER A 268 1.89 10.99 -9.88
N ILE A 269 1.91 12.14 -9.20
CA ILE A 269 3.16 12.85 -8.88
C ILE A 269 3.97 12.06 -7.87
N GLY A 270 3.35 11.57 -6.81
CA GLY A 270 4.01 10.82 -5.75
C GLY A 270 4.78 9.63 -6.32
N ARG A 271 4.12 8.79 -7.12
CA ARG A 271 4.79 7.65 -7.78
C ARG A 271 5.87 8.07 -8.77
N LEU A 272 5.72 9.19 -9.46
CA LEU A 272 6.78 9.70 -10.32
C LEU A 272 8.03 10.06 -9.50
N ILE A 273 7.87 10.81 -8.40
CA ILE A 273 8.98 11.26 -7.56
C ILE A 273 9.65 10.08 -6.87
N LEU A 274 8.89 9.11 -6.35
CA LEU A 274 9.43 7.96 -5.63
C LEU A 274 10.44 7.14 -6.44
N LYS A 275 10.25 7.05 -7.76
CA LYS A 275 11.23 6.40 -8.68
C LYS A 275 12.63 7.00 -8.64
N PHE A 276 12.76 8.20 -8.10
CA PHE A 276 14.02 8.92 -7.98
C PHE A 276 14.43 9.12 -6.52
N VAL A 277 13.68 8.59 -5.57
CA VAL A 277 13.99 8.61 -4.13
C VAL A 277 14.54 7.27 -3.68
N GLU A 278 13.99 6.18 -4.21
CA GLU A 278 14.55 4.80 -4.18
C GLU A 278 15.95 4.73 -4.84
#